data_AF-A0A915N5U5-F1
#
_entry.id   AF-A0A915N5U5-F1
#
_cell.length_a   1.000
_cell.length_b   1.000
_cell.length_c   1.000
_cell.angle_alpha   90.00
_cell.angle_beta   90.00
_cell.angle_gamma   90.00
#
_symmetry.space_group_name_H-M   'P 1'
#
loop_
_entity.id
_entity.type
_entity.pdbx_description
1 polymer ?
#
loop_
_entity_poly.entity_id
_entity_poly.type
_entity_poly.pdbx_seq_one_letter_code
_entity_poly.pdbx_strand_id
1 'polypeptide(L)'
;MICLTIKTHSWTWDDYPSPRGPDYRKCGVTKPTWVCDPDGMLTDIQRKQIVELVEDFKEKTKRPNSIHQCMREGLRLVVALAKVKIGVEDPPLSNKTVCFKE
;
A
#
# COMPACT_ATOMS: atom_id res chain seq x y z
N MET A 1 -13.02 13.54 32.39
CA MET A 1 -11.66 13.37 31.83
C MET A 1 -11.65 12.11 31.01
N ILE A 2 -11.48 12.23 29.69
CA ILE A 2 -11.51 11.10 28.74
C ILE A 2 -10.09 10.90 28.21
N CYS A 3 -9.55 9.70 28.29
CA CYS A 3 -8.23 9.37 27.77
C CYS A 3 -8.32 8.39 26.59
N LEU A 4 -7.65 8.70 25.49
CA LEU A 4 -7.51 7.83 24.32
C LEU A 4 -6.09 7.28 24.26
N THR A 5 -5.95 5.96 24.15
CA THR A 5 -4.67 5.33 23.81
C THR A 5 -4.53 5.27 22.29
N ILE A 6 -3.62 6.08 21.75
CA ILE A 6 -3.30 6.05 20.32
C ILE A 6 -2.23 4.98 20.12
N LYS A 7 -2.58 3.91 19.42
CA LYS A 7 -1.61 2.95 18.88
C LYS A 7 -1.17 3.46 17.51
N THR A 8 0.08 3.87 17.40
CA THR A 8 0.72 3.98 16.08
C THR A 8 1.00 2.56 15.61
N HIS A 9 0.52 2.20 14.44
CA HIS A 9 0.93 0.98 13.77
C HIS A 9 1.91 1.38 12.67
N SER A 10 3.16 0.95 12.79
CA SER A 10 4.09 0.92 11.67
C SER A 10 4.08 -0.45 11.02
N TRP A 11 4.33 -0.45 9.72
CA TRP A 11 4.52 -1.66 8.96
C TRP A 11 6.01 -2.00 8.89
N THR A 12 6.35 -3.24 9.21
CA THR A 12 7.63 -3.86 8.89
C THR A 12 7.60 -4.41 7.45
N TRP A 13 8.76 -4.85 6.95
CA TRP A 13 8.78 -5.54 5.65
C TRP A 13 8.07 -6.89 5.66
N ASP A 14 8.00 -7.53 6.84
CA ASP A 14 7.45 -8.88 6.99
C ASP A 14 5.93 -8.90 7.17
N ASP A 15 5.34 -7.82 7.70
CA ASP A 15 3.91 -7.71 7.96
C ASP A 15 3.16 -6.75 7.02
N TYR A 16 3.86 -6.00 6.17
CA TYR A 16 3.20 -5.19 5.14
C TYR A 16 2.41 -6.08 4.16
N PRO A 17 1.11 -5.84 3.95
CA PRO A 17 0.26 -6.74 3.18
C PRO A 17 0.65 -6.75 1.70
N SER A 18 0.64 -7.94 1.11
CA SER A 18 0.86 -8.10 -0.33
C SER A 18 -0.44 -7.87 -1.10
N PRO A 19 -0.50 -6.94 -2.07
CA PRO A 19 -1.70 -6.68 -2.87
C PRO A 19 -2.02 -7.82 -3.86
N ARG A 20 -1.16 -8.84 -3.94
CA ARG A 20 -1.36 -10.06 -4.72
C ARG A 20 -1.42 -11.32 -3.87
N GLY A 21 -1.22 -11.19 -2.56
CA GLY A 21 -1.28 -12.30 -1.61
C GLY A 21 -2.73 -12.67 -1.27
N PRO A 22 -2.92 -13.71 -0.43
CA PRO A 22 -4.25 -14.13 0.03
C PRO A 22 -4.98 -13.01 0.80
N ASP A 23 -4.22 -12.11 1.43
CA ASP A 23 -4.72 -11.00 2.24
C ASP A 23 -4.84 -9.67 1.46
N TYR A 24 -4.96 -9.70 0.13
CA TYR A 24 -5.02 -8.47 -0.69
C TYR A 24 -6.09 -7.47 -0.19
N ARG A 25 -7.15 -7.92 0.48
CA ARG A 25 -8.18 -7.03 1.03
C ARG A 25 -7.64 -6.07 2.10
N LYS A 26 -6.57 -6.46 2.82
CA LYS A 26 -5.89 -5.58 3.80
C LYS A 26 -5.28 -4.34 3.14
N CYS A 27 -5.00 -4.39 1.84
CA CYS A 27 -4.52 -3.26 1.05
C CYS A 27 -5.62 -2.26 0.62
N GLY A 28 -6.87 -2.45 1.07
CA GLY A 28 -8.01 -1.61 0.67
C GLY A 28 -8.56 -1.92 -0.73
N VAL A 29 -8.23 -3.08 -1.31
CA VAL A 29 -8.61 -3.43 -2.68
C VAL A 29 -9.56 -4.64 -2.70
N THR A 30 -10.50 -4.66 -3.65
CA THR A 30 -11.52 -5.71 -3.76
C THR A 30 -11.06 -6.92 -4.57
N LYS A 31 -9.95 -6.80 -5.30
CA LYS A 31 -9.33 -7.86 -6.10
C LYS A 31 -7.80 -7.70 -6.08
N PRO A 32 -7.04 -8.78 -6.35
CA PRO A 32 -5.59 -8.68 -6.48
C PRO A 32 -5.14 -7.62 -7.50
N THR A 33 -4.12 -6.82 -7.15
CA THR A 33 -3.60 -5.69 -7.93
C THR A 33 -2.13 -5.43 -7.57
N TRP A 34 -1.55 -4.33 -8.05
CA TRP A 34 -0.18 -3.88 -7.78
C TRP A 34 -0.13 -2.64 -6.89
N VAL A 35 -1.26 -2.24 -6.32
CA VAL A 35 -1.38 -1.07 -5.42
C VAL A 35 -1.80 -1.55 -4.04
N CYS A 36 -1.07 -1.15 -3.01
CA CYS A 36 -1.41 -1.40 -1.63
C CYS A 36 -1.47 -0.11 -0.81
N ASP A 37 -2.60 0.10 -0.14
CA ASP A 37 -2.86 1.24 0.75
C ASP A 37 -3.60 0.74 2.01
N PRO A 38 -2.90 0.03 2.91
CA PRO A 38 -3.53 -0.57 4.07
C PRO A 38 -3.93 0.44 5.15
N ASP A 39 -3.32 1.63 5.13
CA ASP A 39 -3.64 2.72 6.05
C ASP A 39 -4.81 3.61 5.59
N GLY A 40 -5.36 3.34 4.40
CA GLY A 40 -6.47 4.09 3.83
C GLY A 40 -6.13 5.56 3.56
N MET A 41 -4.91 5.84 3.08
CA MET A 41 -4.48 7.18 2.68
C MET A 41 -5.24 7.67 1.45
N LEU A 42 -5.74 6.76 0.63
CA LEU A 42 -6.53 7.03 -0.56
C LEU A 42 -8.01 6.76 -0.31
N THR A 43 -8.85 7.59 -0.91
CA THR A 43 -10.26 7.22 -1.13
C THR A 43 -10.36 6.06 -2.13
N ASP A 44 -11.49 5.36 -2.15
CA ASP A 44 -11.72 4.25 -3.08
C ASP A 44 -11.63 4.70 -4.56
N ILE A 45 -12.06 5.93 -4.86
CA ILE A 45 -11.97 6.52 -6.20
C ILE A 45 -10.50 6.75 -6.59
N GLN A 46 -9.71 7.37 -5.72
CA GLN A 46 -8.28 7.59 -5.97
C GLN A 46 -7.52 6.27 -6.10
N ARG A 47 -7.82 5.29 -5.24
CA ARG A 47 -7.23 3.96 -5.30
C ARG A 47 -7.53 3.29 -6.64
N LYS A 48 -8.79 3.34 -7.09
CA LYS A 48 -9.20 2.82 -8.40
C LYS A 48 -8.44 3.49 -9.55
N GLN A 49 -8.33 4.82 -9.53
CA GLN A 49 -7.59 5.58 -10.55
C GLN A 49 -6.10 5.17 -10.61
N ILE A 50 -5.44 5.02 -9.46
CA ILE A 50 -4.03 4.60 -9.41
C ILE A 50 -3.88 3.17 -9.93
N VAL A 51 -4.80 2.26 -9.61
CA VAL A 51 -4.80 0.90 -10.17
C VAL A 51 -4.91 0.93 -11.70
N GLU A 52 -5.80 1.74 -12.25
CA GLU A 52 -5.95 1.90 -13.70
C GLU A 52 -4.68 2.48 -14.34
N LEU A 53 -4.06 3.49 -13.72
CA LEU A 53 -2.80 4.08 -14.19
C LEU A 53 -1.64 3.08 -14.19
N VAL A 54 -1.55 2.22 -13.18
CA VAL A 54 -0.50 1.19 -13.09
C VAL A 54 -0.66 0.13 -14.18
N GLU A 55 -1.89 -0.30 -14.47
CA GLU A 55 -2.15 -1.26 -15.55
C GLU A 55 -1.92 -0.62 -16.92
N ASP A 56 -2.35 0.62 -17.13
CA ASP A 56 -2.10 1.37 -18.36
C ASP A 56 -0.60 1.61 -18.61
N PHE A 57 0.18 1.90 -17.56
CA PHE A 57 1.64 2.01 -17.65
C PHE A 57 2.28 0.71 -18.17
N LYS A 58 1.83 -0.46 -17.68
CA LYS A 58 2.30 -1.75 -18.18
C LYS A 58 2.01 -1.90 -19.67
N GLU A 59 0.79 -1.59 -20.11
CA GLU A 59 0.43 -1.72 -21.53
C GLU A 59 1.20 -0.75 -22.42
N LYS A 60 1.39 0.50 -21.99
CA LYS A 60 2.15 1.52 -22.73
C LYS A 60 3.64 1.22 -22.84
N THR A 61 4.20 0.47 -21.90
CA THR A 61 5.62 0.10 -21.89
C THR A 61 5.89 -1.22 -22.60
N LYS A 62 4.85 -1.93 -23.08
CA LYS A 62 5.02 -3.14 -23.89
C LYS A 62 5.74 -2.82 -25.20
N ARG A 63 6.72 -3.66 -25.51
CA ARG A 63 7.45 -3.67 -26.78
C ARG A 63 7.40 -5.08 -27.37
N PRO A 64 6.33 -5.45 -28.08
CA PRO A 64 6.10 -6.82 -28.54
C PRO A 64 7.26 -7.41 -29.36
N ASN A 65 7.95 -6.57 -30.13
CA ASN A 65 9.08 -6.95 -30.98
C ASN A 65 10.45 -6.87 -30.27
N SER A 66 10.49 -6.70 -28.95
CA SER A 66 11.75 -6.62 -28.22
C SER A 66 12.43 -7.99 -28.13
N ILE A 67 13.77 -7.99 -28.25
CA ILE A 67 14.59 -9.17 -27.98
C ILE A 67 14.49 -9.60 -26.51
N HIS A 68 14.26 -8.66 -25.59
CA HIS A 68 14.15 -8.94 -24.16
C HIS A 68 12.71 -9.28 -23.76
N GLN A 69 12.52 -10.43 -23.10
CA GLN A 69 11.20 -10.90 -22.68
C GLN A 69 10.47 -9.92 -21.77
N CYS A 70 11.16 -9.33 -20.79
CA CYS A 70 10.56 -8.36 -19.86
C CYS A 70 9.94 -7.15 -20.58
N MET A 71 10.58 -6.71 -21.67
CA MET A 71 10.09 -5.59 -22.47
C MET A 71 8.87 -5.98 -23.32
N ARG A 72 8.76 -7.25 -23.74
CA ARG A 72 7.58 -7.75 -24.47
C ARG A 72 6.32 -7.72 -23.59
N GLU A 73 6.46 -8.03 -22.31
CA GLU A 73 5.35 -8.06 -21.35
C GLU A 73 4.95 -6.69 -20.80
N GLY A 74 5.85 -5.70 -20.92
CA GLY A 74 5.68 -4.37 -20.34
C GLY A 74 6.20 -4.30 -18.91
N LEU A 75 6.57 -3.09 -18.48
CA LEU A 75 7.09 -2.84 -17.14
C LEU A 75 5.95 -2.78 -16.13
N ARG A 76 6.09 -3.52 -15.03
CA ARG A 76 5.11 -3.51 -13.93
C ARG A 76 5.55 -2.53 -12.86
N LEU A 77 4.70 -1.56 -12.55
CA LEU A 77 4.86 -0.71 -11.38
C LEU A 77 4.16 -1.37 -10.18
N VAL A 78 4.78 -1.32 -9.01
CA VAL A 78 4.16 -1.70 -7.74
C VAL A 78 4.15 -0.46 -6.84
N VAL A 79 3.00 -0.17 -6.25
CA VAL A 79 2.78 0.99 -5.39
C VAL A 79 2.45 0.51 -3.98
N ALA A 80 3.29 0.87 -3.02
CA ALA A 80 3.08 0.64 -1.60
C ALA A 80 2.98 1.98 -0.88
N LEU A 81 1.84 2.22 -0.22
CA LEU A 81 1.58 3.42 0.56
C LEU A 81 1.49 3.05 2.04
N ALA A 82 2.07 3.88 2.88
CA ALA A 82 2.03 3.74 4.33
C ALA A 82 2.13 5.14 4.95
N LYS A 83 1.39 5.38 6.05
CA LYS A 83 1.45 6.63 6.80
C LYS A 83 2.81 6.83 7.46
N VAL A 84 3.45 5.73 7.83
CA VAL A 84 4.79 5.68 8.43
C VAL A 84 5.71 4.87 7.51
N LYS A 85 7.00 5.22 7.48
CA LYS A 85 8.00 4.53 6.66
C LYS A 85 8.02 3.04 6.98
N ILE A 86 7.84 2.21 5.95
CA ILE A 86 7.89 0.74 6.04
C ILE A 86 9.31 0.29 6.42
N GLY A 87 9.41 -0.73 7.26
CA GLY A 87 10.68 -1.34 7.63
C GLY A 87 11.46 -0.56 8.69
N VAL A 88 10.82 0.45 9.30
CA VAL A 88 11.27 1.00 10.56
C VAL A 88 10.51 0.24 11.64
N GLU A 89 11.21 -0.58 12.41
CA GLU A 89 10.63 -1.09 13.65
C GLU A 89 10.29 0.12 14.52
N ASP A 90 9.03 0.24 14.95
CA ASP A 90 8.68 1.25 15.93
C ASP A 90 9.56 1.02 17.17
N PRO A 91 10.17 2.07 17.75
CA PRO A 91 10.60 1.97 19.14
C PRO A 91 9.40 1.48 19.97
N PRO A 92 9.60 0.57 20.94
CA PRO A 92 8.55 -0.21 21.55
C PRO A 92 7.33 0.64 21.87
N LEU A 93 6.22 0.37 21.14
CA LEU A 93 4.89 0.98 21.26
C LEU A 93 4.87 2.22 22.15
N SER A 94 5.12 3.40 21.57
CA SER A 94 4.77 4.63 22.29
C SER A 94 3.25 4.71 22.37
N ASN A 95 2.64 3.99 23.32
CA ASN A 95 1.24 4.11 23.66
C ASN A 95 1.02 5.54 24.15
N LYS A 96 0.71 6.43 23.22
CA LYS A 96 0.52 7.83 23.56
C LYS A 96 -0.90 7.97 24.07
N THR A 97 -1.01 8.10 25.39
CA THR A 97 -2.29 8.35 26.04
C THR A 97 -2.56 9.85 26.00
N VAL A 98 -3.59 10.25 25.28
CA VAL A 98 -4.03 11.64 25.17
C VAL A 98 -5.30 11.80 26.00
N CYS A 99 -5.26 12.65 27.01
CA CYS A 99 -6.40 12.90 27.91
C CYS A 99 -6.99 14.28 27.66
N PHE A 100 -8.30 14.33 27.49
CA PHE A 100 -9.10 15.54 27.36
C PHE A 100 -9.83 15.79 28.68
N LYS A 101 -9.71 17.01 29.21
CA LYS A 101 -10.62 17.52 30.24
C LYS A 101 -11.79 18.20 29.52
N GLU A 102 -13.01 17.96 30.00
CA GLU A 102 -14.17 18.74 29.59
C GLU A 102 -13.98 20.21 29.96
#